data_AF-A0A921BAJ6-F1
#
_entry.id   AF-A0A921BAJ6-F1
#
_cell.length_a   1.000
_cell.length_b   1.000
_cell.length_c   1.000
_cell.angle_alpha   90.00
_cell.angle_beta   90.00
_cell.angle_gamma   90.00
#
_symmetry.space_group_name_H-M   'P 1'
#
loop_
_entity.id
_entity.type
_entity.pdbx_description
1 polymer ?
#
loop_
_entity_poly.entity_id
_entity_poly.type
_entity_poly.pdbx_seq_one_letter_code
_entity_poly.pdbx_strand_id
1 'polypeptide(L)'
;MVFFVTWERKNQDATGEHYPVFSISLAILFGLPLIVFFISGAPMAWEIPALKGFNFKGGTSIKPEYIALTFALSYYTACFIAEIVRAGILAISRGQTEAALALGLLPNRPCS
;
A
#
# COMPACT_ATOMS: atom_id res chain seq x y z
N MET A 1 2.12 -6.90 18.81
CA MET A 1 2.48 -7.98 17.86
C MET A 1 3.88 -8.54 18.12
N VAL A 2 4.91 -7.70 18.33
CA VAL A 2 6.31 -8.15 18.55
C VAL A 2 6.52 -8.97 19.84
N PHE A 3 5.79 -8.65 20.92
CA PHE A 3 5.94 -9.34 22.22
C PHE A 3 5.42 -10.79 22.26
N PHE A 4 4.48 -11.16 21.39
CA PHE A 4 3.96 -12.54 21.35
C PHE A 4 4.89 -13.47 20.57
N VAL A 5 5.56 -12.97 19.53
CA VAL A 5 6.50 -13.76 18.71
C VAL A 5 7.74 -14.18 19.51
N THR A 6 8.20 -13.34 20.43
CA THR A 6 9.37 -13.65 21.27
C THR A 6 9.06 -14.62 22.42
N TRP A 7 7.82 -14.64 22.91
CA TRP A 7 7.37 -15.60 23.93
C TRP A 7 7.11 -17.00 23.34
N GLU A 8 6.53 -17.05 22.14
CA GLU A 8 6.32 -18.27 21.35
C GLU A 8 7.63 -19.00 21.06
N ARG A 9 8.67 -18.28 20.60
CA ARG A 9 9.96 -18.89 20.24
C ARG A 9 10.66 -19.55 21.43
N LYS A 10 10.46 -18.99 22.63
CA LYS A 10 11.05 -19.50 23.88
C LYS A 10 10.34 -20.75 24.41
N ASN A 11 9.04 -20.91 24.10
CA ASN A 11 8.26 -22.10 24.43
C ASN A 11 8.28 -23.18 23.31
N GLN A 12 8.54 -22.79 22.05
CA GLN A 12 8.69 -23.73 20.93
C GLN A 12 9.96 -24.58 21.07
N ASP A 13 11.06 -23.99 21.54
CA ASP A 13 12.32 -24.71 21.80
C ASP A 13 12.21 -25.76 22.94
N ALA A 14 11.20 -25.64 23.81
CA ALA A 14 11.01 -26.54 24.95
C ALA A 14 9.96 -27.64 24.72
N THR A 15 9.01 -27.45 23.80
CA THR A 15 7.81 -28.31 23.72
C THR A 15 7.44 -28.83 22.33
N GLY A 16 8.15 -28.44 21.26
CA GLY A 16 8.05 -29.11 19.94
C GLY A 16 6.69 -29.07 19.24
N GLU A 17 5.71 -28.32 19.74
CA GLU A 17 4.36 -28.25 19.16
C GLU A 17 4.19 -26.97 18.33
N HIS A 18 3.81 -27.14 17.06
CA HIS A 18 3.54 -26.06 16.13
C HIS A 18 2.21 -25.37 16.47
N TYR A 19 2.25 -24.29 17.26
CA TYR A 19 1.09 -23.42 17.43
C TYR A 19 0.85 -22.61 16.14
N PRO A 20 -0.37 -22.63 15.55
CA PRO A 20 -0.67 -21.90 14.32
C PRO A 20 -0.86 -20.40 14.60
N VAL A 21 0.24 -19.70 14.92
CA VAL A 21 0.30 -18.27 15.23
C VAL A 21 -0.37 -17.39 14.18
N PHE A 22 -0.37 -17.81 12.91
CA PHE A 22 -1.05 -17.12 11.83
C PHE A 22 -2.57 -17.09 12.04
N SER A 23 -3.17 -18.22 12.39
CA SER A 23 -4.61 -18.33 12.63
C SER A 23 -5.05 -17.57 13.88
N ILE A 24 -4.24 -17.60 14.94
CA ILE A 24 -4.50 -16.83 16.17
C ILE A 24 -4.40 -15.32 15.89
N SER A 25 -3.38 -14.89 15.15
CA SER A 25 -3.24 -13.49 14.76
C SER A 25 -4.39 -13.02 13.87
N LEU A 26 -4.84 -13.85 12.93
CA LEU A 26 -5.99 -13.57 12.08
C LEU A 26 -7.28 -13.46 12.92
N ALA A 27 -7.46 -14.39 13.87
CA ALA A 27 -8.60 -14.40 14.77
C ALA A 27 -8.63 -13.16 15.68
N ILE A 28 -7.48 -12.66 16.14
CA ILE A 28 -7.42 -11.42 16.93
C ILE A 28 -7.69 -10.20 16.04
N LEU A 29 -7.14 -10.17 14.82
CA LEU A 29 -7.29 -9.06 13.89
C LEU A 29 -8.75 -8.83 13.49
N PHE A 30 -9.53 -9.90 13.27
CA PHE A 30 -10.95 -9.80 12.91
C PHE A 30 -11.87 -9.91 14.13
N GLY A 31 -11.53 -10.74 15.11
CA GLY A 31 -12.38 -11.01 16.27
C GLY A 31 -12.51 -9.82 17.21
N LEU A 32 -11.41 -9.11 17.50
CA LEU A 32 -11.45 -7.93 18.37
C LEU A 32 -12.36 -6.82 17.82
N PRO A 33 -12.22 -6.37 16.55
CA PRO A 33 -13.13 -5.36 15.99
C PRO A 33 -14.57 -5.87 15.87
N LEU A 34 -14.81 -7.15 15.59
CA LEU A 34 -16.16 -7.72 15.56
C LEU A 34 -16.84 -7.67 16.95
N ILE A 35 -16.12 -8.05 18.00
CA ILE A 35 -16.65 -8.01 19.38
C ILE A 35 -16.98 -6.57 19.77
N VAL A 36 -16.07 -5.62 19.51
CA VAL A 36 -16.31 -4.20 19.75
C VAL A 36 -17.49 -3.68 18.94
N PHE A 37 -17.64 -4.11 17.69
CA PHE A 37 -18.76 -3.73 16.82
C PHE A 37 -20.12 -4.19 17.38
N PHE A 38 -20.21 -5.43 17.87
CA PHE A 38 -21.42 -5.94 18.51
C PHE A 38 -21.71 -5.25 19.86
N ILE A 39 -20.69 -4.98 20.68
CA ILE A 39 -20.85 -4.26 21.96
C ILE A 39 -21.27 -2.80 21.73
N SER A 40 -20.73 -2.15 20.69
CA SER A 40 -21.05 -0.76 20.34
C SER A 40 -22.44 -0.59 19.70
N GLY A 41 -23.24 -1.66 19.59
CA GLY A 41 -24.61 -1.59 19.09
C GLY A 41 -24.74 -1.41 17.57
N ALA A 42 -23.71 -1.79 16.80
CA ALA A 42 -23.70 -1.73 15.33
C ALA A 42 -24.22 -0.39 14.76
N PRO A 43 -23.53 0.74 15.00
CA PRO A 43 -23.94 2.07 14.53
C PRO A 43 -23.68 2.27 13.03
N MET A 44 -23.86 1.23 12.21
CA MET A 44 -23.73 1.31 10.76
C MET A 44 -25.06 1.82 10.17
N ALA A 45 -25.42 3.06 10.54
CA ALA A 45 -26.52 3.78 9.91
C ALA A 45 -26.08 4.15 8.49
N TRP A 46 -26.57 3.39 7.51
CA TRP A 46 -26.32 3.66 6.10
C TRP A 46 -27.12 4.87 5.66
N GLU A 47 -26.59 6.08 5.90
CA GLU A 47 -27.22 7.31 5.43
C GLU A 47 -26.96 7.49 3.93
N ILE A 48 -28.04 7.43 3.14
CA ILE A 48 -27.99 7.66 1.70
C ILE A 48 -27.74 9.16 1.46
N PRO A 49 -26.67 9.54 0.76
CA PRO A 49 -26.36 10.94 0.50
C PRO A 49 -27.45 11.57 -0.36
N ALA A 50 -28.16 12.57 0.18
CA ALA A 50 -29.14 13.35 -0.58
C ALA A 50 -28.52 14.69 -1.01
N LEU A 51 -28.77 15.12 -2.25
CA LEU A 51 -28.46 16.48 -2.69
C LEU A 51 -29.32 17.45 -1.86
N LYS A 52 -28.69 18.23 -0.98
CA LYS A 52 -29.33 19.39 -0.33
C LYS A 52 -28.60 20.66 -0.78
N GLY A 53 -29.10 21.27 -1.85
CA GLY A 53 -28.52 22.47 -2.47
C GLY A 53 -27.28 22.15 -3.31
N PHE A 54 -26.23 22.98 -3.23
CA PHE A 54 -24.95 22.77 -3.92
C PHE A 54 -23.99 21.80 -3.20
N ASN A 55 -24.41 21.18 -2.10
CA ASN A 55 -23.60 20.26 -1.32
C ASN A 55 -24.36 18.95 -1.04
N PHE A 56 -23.65 17.83 -1.04
CA PHE A 56 -24.15 16.56 -0.51
C PHE A 56 -24.05 16.61 1.01
N LYS A 57 -25.19 16.55 1.72
CA LYS A 57 -25.25 16.41 3.19
C LYS A 57 -25.82 15.03 3.52
N GLY A 58 -25.11 14.28 4.36
CA GLY A 58 -25.36 12.86 4.63
C GLY A 58 -24.54 11.96 3.70
N GLY A 59 -24.08 10.80 4.18
CA GLY A 59 -23.19 9.88 3.46
C GLY A 59 -21.71 10.30 3.40
N THR A 60 -20.82 9.40 2.96
CA THR A 60 -19.38 9.69 2.76
C THR A 60 -19.18 10.60 1.55
N SER A 61 -19.28 11.91 1.76
CA SER A 61 -19.01 12.89 0.71
C SER A 61 -17.52 13.13 0.56
N ILE A 62 -16.94 12.77 -0.59
CA ILE A 62 -15.56 13.11 -0.92
C ILE A 62 -15.52 14.58 -1.30
N LYS A 63 -14.85 15.38 -0.47
CA LYS A 63 -14.67 16.81 -0.70
C LYS A 63 -13.79 17.04 -1.95
N PRO A 64 -14.14 17.96 -2.87
CA PRO A 64 -13.31 18.26 -4.03
C PRO A 64 -11.86 18.64 -3.68
N GLU A 65 -11.64 19.26 -2.52
CA GLU A 65 -10.33 19.62 -2.00
C GLU A 65 -9.45 18.40 -1.74
N TYR A 66 -10.03 17.30 -1.27
CA TYR A 66 -9.30 16.05 -1.05
C TYR A 66 -8.82 15.45 -2.37
N ILE A 67 -9.68 15.48 -3.40
CA ILE A 67 -9.34 15.00 -4.75
C ILE A 67 -8.22 15.86 -5.33
N ALA A 68 -8.33 17.18 -5.22
CA ALA A 68 -7.32 18.12 -5.69
C ALA A 68 -5.95 17.88 -5.04
N LEU A 69 -5.91 17.72 -3.70
CA LEU A 69 -4.67 17.43 -2.97
C LEU A 69 -4.07 16.08 -3.35
N THR A 70 -4.92 15.05 -3.52
CA THR A 70 -4.48 13.71 -3.91
C THR A 70 -3.84 13.72 -5.29
N PHE A 71 -4.47 14.38 -6.26
CA PHE A 71 -3.90 14.55 -7.58
C PHE A 71 -2.62 15.38 -7.55
N ALA A 72 -2.60 16.51 -6.84
CA ALA A 72 -1.41 17.35 -6.75
C ALA A 72 -0.21 16.57 -6.22
N LEU A 73 -0.39 15.80 -5.13
CA LEU A 73 0.67 14.98 -4.55
C LEU A 73 1.10 13.84 -5.48
N SER A 74 0.14 13.13 -6.07
CA SER A 74 0.43 12.04 -7.01
C SER A 74 1.20 12.53 -8.24
N TYR A 75 0.77 13.63 -8.84
CA TYR A 75 1.45 14.21 -10.00
C TYR A 75 2.83 14.76 -9.65
N TYR A 76 2.98 15.38 -8.49
CA TYR A 76 4.28 15.84 -8.00
C TYR A 76 5.28 14.69 -7.94
N THR A 77 4.92 13.57 -7.30
CA THR A 77 5.79 12.39 -7.20
C THR A 77 6.03 11.74 -8.57
N ALA A 78 5.01 11.63 -9.42
CA ALA A 78 5.16 11.05 -10.75
C ALA A 78 6.13 11.85 -11.62
N CYS A 79 5.99 13.18 -11.64
CA CYS A 79 6.88 14.06 -12.40
C CYS A 79 8.32 14.00 -11.86
N PHE A 80 8.48 14.00 -10.54
CA PHE A 80 9.79 13.88 -9.90
C PHE A 80 10.51 12.57 -10.27
N ILE A 81 9.81 11.43 -10.21
CA ILE A 81 10.36 10.13 -10.62
C ILE A 81 10.68 10.12 -12.11
N ALA A 82 9.79 10.65 -12.96
CA ALA A 82 10.02 10.72 -14.40
C ALA A 82 11.30 11.50 -14.74
N GLU A 83 11.56 12.61 -14.04
CA GLU A 83 12.77 13.39 -14.24
C GLU A 83 14.03 12.71 -13.72
N ILE A 84 13.94 11.97 -12.61
CA ILE A 84 15.04 11.13 -12.15
C ILE A 84 15.38 10.06 -13.20
N VAL A 85 14.38 9.39 -13.77
CA VAL A 85 14.58 8.37 -14.81
C VAL A 85 15.18 9.00 -16.06
N ARG A 86 14.67 10.14 -16.52
CA ARG A 86 15.21 10.85 -17.68
C ARG A 86 16.67 11.26 -17.45
N ALA A 87 16.97 11.84 -16.29
CA ALA A 87 18.34 12.22 -15.92
C ALA A 87 19.26 10.98 -15.82
N GLY A 88 18.76 9.87 -15.28
CA GLY A 88 19.47 8.60 -15.21
C GLY A 88 19.82 8.05 -16.60
N ILE A 89 18.87 8.07 -17.54
CA ILE A 89 19.12 7.65 -18.94
C ILE A 89 20.16 8.56 -19.60
N LEU A 90 20.06 9.89 -19.41
CA LEU A 90 21.00 10.85 -20.00
C LEU A 90 22.41 10.80 -19.38
N ALA A 91 22.54 10.33 -18.14
CA ALA A 91 23.83 10.20 -17.46
C ALA A 91 24.67 9.04 -18.02
N ILE A 92 24.08 8.11 -18.78
CA ILE A 92 24.81 6.99 -19.39
C ILE A 92 25.71 7.53 -20.51
N SER A 93 27.02 7.30 -20.37
CA SER A 93 27.99 7.72 -21.39
C SER A 93 27.77 7.00 -22.73
N ARG A 94 27.99 7.70 -23.85
CA ARG A 94 27.86 7.11 -25.19
C ARG A 94 28.73 5.86 -25.39
N GLY A 95 29.92 5.82 -24.81
CA GLY A 95 30.82 4.67 -24.91
C GLY A 95 30.24 3.37 -24.31
N GLN A 96 29.42 3.46 -23.27
CA GLN A 96 28.72 2.29 -22.72
C GLN A 96 27.60 1.80 -23.65
N THR A 97 26.89 2.73 -24.28
CA THR A 97 25.87 2.42 -25.30
C THR A 97 26.51 1.80 -26.55
N GLU A 98 27.65 2.33 -27.00
CA GLU A 98 28.42 1.81 -28.13
C GLU A 98 29.04 0.44 -27.83
N ALA A 99 29.54 0.21 -26.60
CA ALA A 99 30.03 -1.09 -26.17
C ALA A 99 28.91 -2.14 -26.12
N ALA A 100 27.71 -1.78 -25.65
CA ALA A 100 26.55 -2.66 -25.68
C ALA A 100 26.17 -3.06 -27.12
N LEU A 101 26.18 -2.09 -28.05
CA LEU A 101 25.96 -2.35 -29.48
C LEU A 101 27.06 -3.26 -30.07
N ALA A 102 28.32 -3.08 -29.69
CA ALA A 102 29.43 -3.92 -30.14
C ALA A 102 29.33 -5.37 -29.62
N LEU A 103 28.69 -5.58 -28.47
CA LEU A 103 28.37 -6.90 -27.93
C LEU A 103 27.10 -7.52 -28.54
N GLY A 104 26.48 -6.86 -29.54
CA GLY A 104 25.30 -7.37 -30.25
C GLY A 104 23.97 -7.15 -29.53
N LEU A 105 23.94 -6.30 -28.48
CA LEU A 105 22.70 -5.93 -27.82
C LEU A 105 21.92 -4.94 -28.70
N LEU A 106 20.72 -5.37 -29.12
CA LEU A 106 19.82 -4.56 -29.93
C LEU A 106 19.01 -3.60 -29.03
N PRO A 107 18.82 -2.32 -29.39
CA PRO A 107 18.14 -1.31 -28.57
C PRO A 107 16.70 -1.63 -28.14
N ASN A 108 16.08 -2.64 -28.75
CA ASN A 108 14.69 -3.01 -28.52
C ASN A 108 14.53 -4.42 -27.93
N ARG A 109 15.60 -4.99 -27.34
CA ARG A 109 15.49 -6.23 -26.55
C ARG A 109 15.28 -5.87 -25.08
N PRO A 110 14.26 -6.43 -24.40
CA PRO A 110 14.17 -6.30 -22.96
C PRO A 110 15.40 -6.97 -22.33
N CYS A 111 16.03 -6.28 -21.38
CA CYS A 111 17.08 -6.87 -20.55
C CYS A 111 16.45 -8.01 -19.74
N SER A 112 16.73 -9.25 -20.14
CA SER A 112 16.37 -10.46 -19.39
C SER A 112 17.40 -10.76 -18.31
#